data_AF-A0A8I1SBP6-F1
#
_entry.id   AF-A0A8I1SBP6-F1
#
_cell.length_a   1.000
_cell.length_b   1.000
_cell.length_c   1.000
_cell.angle_alpha   90.00
_cell.angle_beta   90.00
_cell.angle_gamma   90.00
#
_symmetry.space_group_name_H-M   'P 1'
#
loop_
_entity.id
_entity.type
_entity.pdbx_description
1 polymer ?
#
loop_
_entity_poly.entity_id
_entity_poly.type
_entity_poly.pdbx_seq_one_letter_code
_entity_poly.pdbx_strand_id
1 'polypeptide(L)'
;MSDITNLELTIVTGGDDLRGDSSATAYIIVVNGDRTEEYSTQLKSETDSSWGNDSTHGPIVWNMPPGVTTDNLSRFGIRLHSHENATETPDNWDITSVLATYPVDGGGQAVLIDLAGGPLVRLTGSEPFWETDVT
;
A
#
# COMPACT_ATOMS: atom_id res chain seq x y z
N MET A 1 -6.15 12.16 19.76
CA MET A 1 -6.08 12.25 18.29
C MET A 1 -4.68 12.69 17.91
N SER A 2 -3.93 11.83 17.25
CA SER A 2 -2.60 12.16 16.71
C SER A 2 -2.73 12.39 15.21
N ASP A 3 -2.25 13.54 14.75
CA ASP A 3 -2.13 13.83 13.33
C ASP A 3 -1.12 12.85 12.71
N ILE A 4 -1.48 12.28 11.57
CA ILE A 4 -0.58 11.47 10.77
C ILE A 4 -0.05 12.37 9.67
N THR A 5 1.19 12.85 9.78
CA THR A 5 1.78 13.75 8.78
C THR A 5 2.36 13.01 7.59
N ASN A 6 2.79 11.77 7.81
CA ASN A 6 3.27 10.87 6.77
C ASN A 6 3.12 9.42 7.21
N LEU A 7 3.03 8.53 6.23
CA LEU A 7 3.23 7.10 6.42
C LEU A 7 4.59 6.70 5.83
N GLU A 8 5.26 5.76 6.49
CA GLU A 8 6.41 5.04 5.96
C GLU A 8 5.97 3.62 5.66
N LEU A 9 5.94 3.26 4.39
CA LEU A 9 5.43 1.97 3.91
C LEU A 9 6.59 1.04 3.59
N THR A 10 6.53 -0.19 4.10
CA THR A 10 7.42 -1.28 3.68
C THR A 10 6.56 -2.44 3.20
N ILE A 11 6.78 -2.85 1.95
CA ILE A 11 6.06 -3.94 1.30
C ILE A 11 7.03 -5.08 1.00
N VAL A 12 6.63 -6.30 1.28
CA VAL A 12 7.40 -7.50 0.94
C VAL A 12 6.66 -8.31 -0.11
N THR A 13 7.32 -8.55 -1.24
CA THR A 13 6.87 -9.45 -2.29
C THR A 13 6.95 -10.91 -1.84
N GLY A 14 6.02 -11.73 -2.32
CA GLY A 14 6.01 -13.18 -2.14
C GLY A 14 6.58 -13.89 -3.35
N GLY A 15 6.00 -15.05 -3.68
CA GLY A 15 6.49 -15.94 -4.72
C GLY A 15 6.21 -15.50 -6.16
N ASP A 16 5.43 -14.43 -6.36
CA ASP A 16 5.12 -13.83 -7.66
C ASP A 16 5.38 -12.33 -7.60
N ASP A 17 6.15 -11.82 -8.56
CA ASP A 17 6.67 -10.45 -8.56
C ASP A 17 5.59 -9.42 -8.92
N LEU A 18 5.90 -8.15 -8.69
CA LEU A 18 5.21 -7.07 -9.41
C LEU A 18 6.07 -6.69 -10.62
N ARG A 19 5.56 -6.99 -11.82
CA ARG A 19 6.32 -6.85 -13.08
C ARG A 19 6.72 -5.42 -13.36
N GLY A 20 7.75 -5.29 -14.20
CA GLY A 20 8.37 -4.02 -14.54
C GLY A 20 7.40 -3.04 -15.21
N ASP A 21 6.53 -3.54 -16.08
CA ASP A 21 5.52 -2.76 -16.81
C ASP A 21 4.21 -2.58 -16.06
N SER A 22 4.02 -3.22 -14.90
CA SER A 22 2.85 -2.99 -14.05
C SER A 22 3.13 -1.93 -12.98
N SER A 23 2.07 -1.31 -12.44
CA SER A 23 2.19 -0.31 -11.39
C SER A 23 1.36 -0.65 -10.16
N ALA A 24 1.74 -0.06 -9.02
CA ALA A 24 1.02 -0.24 -7.77
C ALA A 24 0.84 1.09 -7.04
N THR A 25 -0.33 1.28 -6.43
CA THR A 25 -0.65 2.42 -5.57
C THR A 25 -1.08 1.93 -4.19
N ALA A 26 -0.71 2.66 -3.15
CA ALA A 26 -1.33 2.54 -1.83
C ALA A 26 -2.42 3.60 -1.72
N TYR A 27 -3.49 3.28 -1.01
CA TYR A 27 -4.57 4.21 -0.73
C TYR A 27 -5.07 4.09 0.71
N ILE A 28 -5.71 5.15 1.18
CA ILE A 28 -6.39 5.22 2.47
C ILE A 28 -7.80 5.74 2.29
N ILE A 29 -8.70 5.30 3.17
CA ILE A 29 -10.04 5.86 3.30
C ILE A 29 -10.13 6.63 4.61
N VAL A 30 -10.53 7.90 4.50
CA VAL A 30 -10.68 8.82 5.64
C VAL A 30 -12.15 9.20 5.78
N VAL A 31 -12.68 9.11 7.01
CA VAL A 31 -14.08 9.38 7.33
C VAL A 31 -14.18 10.52 8.34
N ASN A 32 -14.71 11.66 7.89
CA ASN A 32 -14.88 12.87 8.69
C ASN A 32 -16.37 13.24 8.77
N GLY A 33 -17.04 12.75 9.81
CA GLY A 33 -18.50 12.87 9.94
C GLY A 33 -19.20 12.16 8.79
N ASP A 34 -20.01 12.88 8.02
CA ASP A 34 -20.73 12.33 6.86
C ASP A 34 -19.89 12.29 5.57
N ARG A 35 -18.62 12.72 5.62
CA ARG A 35 -17.73 12.77 4.45
C ARG A 35 -16.76 11.59 4.45
N THR A 36 -16.67 10.89 3.32
CA THR A 36 -15.66 9.87 3.05
C THR A 36 -14.77 10.31 1.88
N GLU A 37 -13.46 10.22 2.06
CA GLU A 37 -12.45 10.59 1.05
C GLU A 37 -11.44 9.45 0.87
N GLU A 38 -11.03 9.19 -0.38
CA GLU A 38 -9.90 8.32 -0.71
C GLU A 38 -8.69 9.19 -1.06
N TYR A 39 -7.54 8.87 -0.48
CA TYR A 39 -6.25 9.45 -0.88
C TYR A 39 -5.31 8.32 -1.28
N SER A 40 -4.42 8.58 -2.23
CA SER A 40 -3.49 7.56 -2.74
C SER A 40 -2.08 8.11 -3.00
N THR A 41 -1.10 7.22 -2.98
CA THR A 41 0.28 7.47 -3.45
C THR A 41 0.75 6.35 -4.38
N GLN A 42 1.69 6.67 -5.28
CA GLN A 42 2.38 5.68 -6.07
C GLN A 42 3.35 4.88 -5.19
N LEU A 43 3.33 3.55 -5.31
CA LEU A 43 4.34 2.64 -4.74
C LEU A 43 5.42 2.32 -5.77
N LYS A 44 5.00 1.95 -6.98
CA LYS A 44 5.85 1.62 -8.14
C LYS A 44 5.18 2.09 -9.42
N SER A 45 5.90 2.78 -10.30
CA SER A 45 5.43 3.13 -11.64
C SER A 45 5.73 2.02 -12.68
N GLU A 46 5.07 2.10 -13.83
CA GLU A 46 5.27 1.17 -14.97
C GLU A 46 6.64 1.33 -15.65
N THR A 47 7.38 2.40 -15.31
CA THR A 47 8.73 2.63 -15.84
C THR A 47 9.84 2.21 -14.87
N ASP A 48 9.46 1.82 -13.65
CA ASP A 48 10.41 1.34 -12.64
C ASP A 48 10.73 -0.15 -12.84
N SER A 49 11.91 -0.57 -12.41
CA SER A 49 12.29 -1.99 -12.34
C SER A 49 11.26 -2.81 -11.56
N SER A 50 11.09 -4.07 -11.95
CA SER A 50 10.20 -4.99 -11.23
C SER A 50 10.56 -5.12 -9.76
N TRP A 51 9.55 -5.39 -8.96
CA TRP A 51 9.69 -5.76 -7.56
C TRP A 51 9.77 -7.28 -7.50
N GLY A 52 10.98 -7.82 -7.54
CA GLY A 52 11.20 -9.27 -7.68
C GLY A 52 10.67 -10.09 -6.51
N ASN A 53 10.54 -11.40 -6.72
CA ASN A 53 10.08 -12.34 -5.70
C ASN A 53 10.89 -12.23 -4.40
N ASP A 54 10.22 -12.48 -3.28
CA ASP A 54 10.82 -12.55 -1.94
C ASP A 54 11.72 -11.34 -1.60
N SER A 55 11.34 -10.14 -2.04
CA SER A 55 12.12 -8.93 -1.84
C SER A 55 11.37 -7.86 -1.04
N THR A 56 12.11 -6.88 -0.52
CA THR A 56 11.58 -5.86 0.38
C THR A 56 11.72 -4.48 -0.26
N HIS A 57 10.63 -3.71 -0.23
CA HIS A 57 10.52 -2.38 -0.83
C HIS A 57 10.07 -1.37 0.23
N GLY A 58 10.98 -0.49 0.62
CA GLY A 58 10.71 0.57 1.58
C GLY A 58 11.93 1.00 2.41
N PRO A 59 11.76 1.99 3.30
CA PRO A 59 10.51 2.72 3.54
C PRO A 59 10.16 3.67 2.38
N ILE A 60 8.93 3.59 1.88
CA ILE A 60 8.35 4.54 0.93
C ILE A 60 7.63 5.60 1.76
N VAL A 61 8.07 6.85 1.67
CA VAL A 61 7.47 7.97 2.41
C VAL A 61 6.27 8.50 1.65
N TRP A 62 5.09 8.45 2.27
CA TRP A 62 3.87 9.06 1.78
C TRP A 62 3.45 10.21 2.69
N ASN A 63 3.61 11.44 2.20
CA ASN A 63 3.11 12.64 2.89
C ASN A 63 1.59 12.64 2.90
N MET A 64 1.00 12.70 4.10
CA MET A 64 -0.45 12.68 4.26
C MET A 64 -1.06 14.05 3.94
N PRO A 65 -2.29 14.09 3.41
CA PRO A 65 -3.08 15.30 3.37
C PRO A 65 -3.28 15.88 4.79
N PRO A 66 -3.40 17.21 4.93
CA PRO A 66 -3.72 17.81 6.21
C PRO A 66 -5.04 17.30 6.80
N GLY A 67 -5.06 17.05 8.11
CA GLY A 67 -6.27 16.62 8.83
C GLY A 67 -6.53 15.12 8.83
N VAL A 68 -5.62 14.30 8.28
CA VAL A 68 -5.64 12.84 8.51
C VAL A 68 -5.13 12.54 9.91
N THR A 69 -5.90 11.77 10.67
CA THR A 69 -5.60 11.41 12.05
C THR A 69 -5.88 9.92 12.27
N THR A 70 -5.35 9.39 13.37
CA THR A 70 -5.65 8.02 13.83
C THR A 70 -7.15 7.76 14.04
N ASP A 71 -7.95 8.78 14.32
CA ASP A 71 -9.38 8.61 14.63
C ASP A 71 -10.28 8.63 13.38
N ASN A 72 -9.84 9.27 12.29
CA ASN A 72 -10.62 9.37 11.06
C ASN A 72 -10.11 8.46 9.93
N LEU A 73 -8.92 7.90 10.07
CA LEU A 73 -8.35 6.96 9.12
C LEU A 73 -9.02 5.59 9.31
N SER A 74 -9.90 5.23 8.37
CA SER A 74 -10.73 4.04 8.49
C SER A 74 -10.10 2.81 7.84
N ARG A 75 -9.44 2.96 6.69
CA ARG A 75 -8.91 1.84 5.91
C ARG A 75 -7.57 2.17 5.26
N PHE A 76 -6.81 1.11 5.03
CA PHE A 76 -5.60 1.11 4.19
C PHE A 76 -5.74 0.04 3.13
N GLY A 77 -5.27 0.30 1.92
CA GLY A 77 -5.27 -0.67 0.84
C GLY A 77 -4.15 -0.48 -0.17
N ILE A 78 -3.98 -1.49 -1.00
CA ILE A 78 -3.03 -1.53 -2.12
C ILE A 78 -3.79 -1.93 -3.37
N ARG A 79 -3.48 -1.27 -4.49
CA ARG A 79 -4.10 -1.51 -5.80
C ARG A 79 -3.01 -1.75 -6.84
N LEU A 80 -3.11 -2.88 -7.51
CA LEU A 80 -2.37 -3.26 -8.70
C LEU A 80 -3.04 -2.66 -9.93
N HIS A 81 -2.26 -2.04 -10.80
CA HIS A 81 -2.65 -1.77 -12.17
C HIS A 81 -1.74 -2.58 -13.07
N SER A 82 -2.27 -3.72 -13.54
CA SER A 82 -1.56 -4.54 -14.51
C SER A 82 -1.62 -3.87 -15.87
N HIS A 83 -0.46 -3.65 -16.46
CA HIS A 83 -0.39 -3.27 -17.86
C HIS A 83 -0.27 -4.53 -18.70
N GLU A 84 -1.32 -4.86 -19.45
CA GLU A 84 -1.28 -5.93 -20.45
C GLU A 84 -1.15 -5.32 -21.86
N ASN A 85 -0.39 -5.98 -22.72
CA ASN A 85 -0.45 -5.75 -24.17
C ASN A 85 -1.17 -6.92 -24.85
N ALA A 86 -1.43 -6.83 -26.16
CA ALA A 86 -2.23 -7.82 -26.90
C ALA A 86 -1.69 -9.27 -26.87
N THR A 87 -0.48 -9.49 -26.34
CA THR A 87 0.17 -10.80 -26.25
C THR A 87 0.50 -11.25 -24.83
N GLU A 88 0.22 -10.44 -23.81
CA GLU A 88 0.57 -10.73 -22.43
C GLU A 88 -0.66 -11.07 -21.59
N THR A 89 -0.49 -11.90 -20.57
CA THR A 89 -1.50 -12.13 -19.52
C THR A 89 -1.40 -11.05 -18.45
N PRO A 90 -2.51 -10.74 -17.76
CA PRO A 90 -2.46 -9.88 -16.58
C PRO A 90 -1.39 -10.29 -15.58
N ASP A 91 -0.86 -9.30 -14.89
CA ASP A 91 0.09 -9.47 -13.81
C ASP A 91 -0.58 -10.02 -12.57
N ASN A 92 0.19 -10.79 -11.82
CA ASN A 92 -0.18 -11.32 -10.53
C ASN A 92 0.95 -11.00 -9.56
N TRP A 93 0.59 -10.40 -8.44
CA TRP A 93 1.57 -9.97 -7.45
C TRP A 93 1.23 -10.58 -6.09
N ASP A 94 2.14 -11.40 -5.57
CA ASP A 94 2.04 -11.90 -4.20
C ASP A 94 2.61 -10.85 -3.24
N ILE A 95 1.81 -10.41 -2.28
CA ILE A 95 2.24 -9.57 -1.17
C ILE A 95 2.33 -10.45 0.07
N THR A 96 3.52 -10.58 0.65
CA THR A 96 3.78 -11.36 1.86
C THR A 96 3.53 -10.54 3.11
N SER A 97 3.94 -9.27 3.12
CA SER A 97 3.67 -8.38 4.24
C SER A 97 3.57 -6.91 3.84
N VAL A 98 2.85 -6.18 4.69
CA VAL A 98 2.67 -4.74 4.64
C VAL A 98 2.92 -4.19 6.03
N LEU A 99 3.89 -3.29 6.14
CA LEU A 99 4.14 -2.47 7.33
C LEU A 99 3.90 -1.00 6.96
N ALA A 100 3.04 -0.33 7.70
CA ALA A 100 2.86 1.12 7.64
C ALA A 100 3.10 1.72 9.01
N THR A 101 4.07 2.62 9.13
CA THR A 101 4.35 3.35 10.37
C THR A 101 4.20 4.85 10.17
N TYR A 102 4.04 5.59 11.27
CA TYR A 102 4.01 7.06 11.24
C TYR A 102 4.76 7.64 12.45
N PRO A 103 5.37 8.83 12.29
CA PRO A 103 6.09 9.46 13.38
C PRO A 103 5.14 9.90 14.50
N VAL A 104 5.63 9.80 15.74
CA VAL A 104 4.92 10.30 16.93
C VAL A 104 5.79 11.28 17.71
N ASP A 105 5.14 12.12 18.52
CA ASP A 105 5.82 13.08 19.38
C ASP A 105 6.90 12.40 20.25
N GLY A 106 8.06 13.05 20.37
CA GLY A 106 9.22 12.50 21.07
C GLY A 106 10.17 11.69 20.20
N GLY A 107 9.95 11.63 18.87
CA GLY A 107 10.90 11.10 17.89
C GLY A 107 10.82 9.59 17.65
N GLY A 108 9.70 8.96 18.05
CA GLY A 108 9.41 7.55 17.78
C GLY A 108 8.57 7.34 16.52
N GLN A 109 8.29 6.07 16.22
CA GLN A 109 7.34 5.64 15.19
C GLN A 109 6.25 4.80 15.87
N ALA A 110 5.00 5.02 15.48
CA ALA A 110 3.88 4.14 15.80
C ALA A 110 3.52 3.28 14.59
N VAL A 111 3.02 2.08 14.86
CA VAL A 111 2.56 1.14 13.84
C VAL A 111 1.10 1.43 13.55
N LEU A 112 0.76 1.61 12.27
CA LEU A 112 -0.60 1.70 11.78
C LEU A 112 -1.08 0.36 11.24
N ILE A 113 -0.26 -0.29 10.42
CA ILE A 113 -0.51 -1.61 9.82
C ILE A 113 0.75 -2.45 10.01
N ASP A 114 0.59 -3.68 10.48
CA ASP A 114 1.63 -4.71 10.50
C ASP A 114 0.96 -6.05 10.24
N LEU A 115 0.83 -6.39 8.96
CA LEU A 115 0.15 -7.60 8.50
C LEU A 115 1.09 -8.43 7.64
N ALA A 116 1.06 -9.74 7.86
CA ALA A 116 1.87 -10.70 7.12
C ALA A 116 1.13 -12.03 6.92
N GLY A 117 1.50 -12.76 5.87
CA GLY A 117 0.97 -14.10 5.55
C GLY A 117 1.90 -14.84 4.58
N GLY A 118 1.48 -16.01 4.09
CA GLY A 118 2.26 -16.80 3.13
C GLY A 118 1.47 -17.19 1.88
N PRO A 119 1.09 -16.25 0.98
CA PRO A 119 1.20 -14.78 1.07
C PRO A 119 0.09 -14.15 1.95
N LEU A 120 0.22 -12.86 2.31
CA LEU A 120 -0.87 -12.08 2.93
C LEU A 120 -2.04 -11.95 1.94
N VAL A 121 -1.73 -11.57 0.71
CA VAL A 121 -2.70 -11.48 -0.38
C VAL A 121 -2.01 -11.69 -1.72
N ARG A 122 -2.76 -12.22 -2.69
CA ARG A 122 -2.35 -12.29 -4.09
C ARG A 122 -3.25 -11.37 -4.90
N LEU A 123 -2.68 -10.28 -5.43
CA LEU A 123 -3.36 -9.40 -6.36
C LEU A 123 -3.25 -9.96 -7.77
N THR A 124 -4.32 -9.84 -8.56
CA THR A 124 -4.40 -10.36 -9.93
C THR A 124 -5.16 -9.38 -10.81
N GLY A 125 -5.14 -9.55 -12.13
CA GLY A 125 -6.00 -8.77 -13.03
C GLY A 125 -7.51 -8.82 -12.68
N SER A 126 -7.99 -9.93 -12.09
CA SER A 126 -9.39 -10.08 -11.66
C SER A 126 -9.68 -9.62 -10.22
N GLU A 127 -8.64 -9.55 -9.39
CA GLU A 127 -8.73 -9.08 -8.00
C GLU A 127 -7.56 -8.10 -7.78
N PRO A 128 -7.67 -6.86 -8.30
CA PRO A 128 -6.53 -5.97 -8.43
C PRO A 128 -6.29 -5.13 -7.17
N PHE A 129 -6.99 -5.41 -6.07
CA PHE A 129 -6.79 -4.65 -4.83
C PHE A 129 -6.98 -5.51 -3.59
N TRP A 130 -6.41 -5.03 -2.51
CA TRP A 130 -6.60 -5.53 -1.16
C TRP A 130 -6.78 -4.35 -0.22
N GLU A 131 -7.60 -4.52 0.80
CA GLU A 131 -7.82 -3.53 1.85
C GLU A 131 -7.99 -4.19 3.22
N THR A 132 -7.70 -3.41 4.26
CA THR A 132 -7.95 -3.75 5.65
C THR A 132 -8.50 -2.52 6.39
N ASP A 133 -9.29 -2.78 7.42
CA ASP A 133 -9.63 -1.73 8.39
C ASP A 133 -8.37 -1.36 9.18
N VAL A 134 -8.30 -0.08 9.57
CA VAL A 134 -7.28 0.48 10.45
C VAL A 134 -7.84 0.46 11.87
N THR A 135 -7.12 -0.14 12.82
CA THR A 135 -7.55 -0.32 14.22
C THR A 135 -6.85 0.62 15.17
#